data_AF-A0A918MYT4-F1
#
_entry.id   AF-A0A918MYT4-F1
#
_cell.length_a   1.000
_cell.length_b   1.000
_cell.length_c   1.000
_cell.angle_alpha   90.00
_cell.angle_beta   90.00
_cell.angle_gamma   90.00
#
_symmetry.space_group_name_H-M   'P 1'
#
loop_
_entity.id
_entity.type
_entity.pdbx_description
1 polymer ?
#
loop_
_entity_poly.entity_id
_entity_poly.type
_entity_poly.pdbx_seq_one_letter_code
_entity_poly.pdbx_strand_id
1 'polypeptide(L)'
;MQKELNQVHEHMIRLGRAALSHANYHACFYSFEGEMWDEMSVLQAAHAAEIFIKARIAQEHPLLIFEKIPRSNQAEVDILSFKDLVKSAKTFSYLDLPERLWAATGIKLPNHELYKSFGQLRNTIQHFTAPDEWPCDTKTFIYEVIDPFINQCWGLYAIDHHEDTDRYNNIVDVLISSETPFLVSPTCASEMGGCEQLLSGCSDNYKAIMADKFSRDR
;
A
#
# COMPACT_ATOMS: atom_id res chain seq x y z
N MET A 1 28.80 2.53 4.40
CA MET A 1 27.62 1.65 4.46
C MET A 1 27.78 0.57 3.39
N GLN A 2 27.56 -0.72 3.69
CA GLN A 2 27.63 -1.78 2.66
C GLN A 2 26.69 -1.44 1.51
N LYS A 3 27.14 -1.60 0.26
CA LYS A 3 26.39 -1.25 -0.97
C LYS A 3 24.98 -1.88 -1.01
N GLU A 4 24.85 -3.05 -0.40
CA GLU A 4 23.61 -3.82 -0.23
C GLU A 4 22.54 -3.07 0.56
N LEU A 5 22.92 -2.27 1.57
CA LEU A 5 21.97 -1.52 2.40
C LEU A 5 21.39 -0.32 1.66
N ASN A 6 22.14 0.30 0.75
CA ASN A 6 21.72 1.51 0.03
C ASN A 6 20.53 1.26 -0.91
N GLN A 7 20.32 0.02 -1.36
CA GLN A 7 19.27 -0.36 -2.32
C GLN A 7 18.08 -1.09 -1.68
N VAL A 8 18.07 -1.24 -0.36
CA VAL A 8 17.00 -1.97 0.37
C VAL A 8 15.64 -1.33 0.12
N HIS A 9 15.55 0.00 0.15
CA HIS A 9 14.30 0.72 -0.07
C HIS A 9 13.74 0.48 -1.49
N GLU A 10 14.58 0.47 -2.53
CA GLU A 10 14.14 0.19 -3.90
C GLU A 10 13.58 -1.24 -4.04
N HIS A 11 14.22 -2.22 -3.40
CA HIS A 11 13.72 -3.59 -3.38
C HIS A 11 12.38 -3.67 -2.65
N MET A 12 12.25 -2.99 -1.51
CA MET A 12 10.98 -2.92 -0.78
C MET A 12 9.88 -2.26 -1.63
N ILE A 13 10.16 -1.16 -2.35
CA ILE A 13 9.19 -0.54 -3.26
C ILE A 13 8.71 -1.54 -4.31
N ARG A 14 9.62 -2.30 -4.94
CA ARG A 14 9.25 -3.34 -5.92
C ARG A 14 8.38 -4.44 -5.31
N LEU A 15 8.72 -4.91 -4.12
CA LEU A 15 7.95 -5.94 -3.41
C LEU A 15 6.56 -5.41 -2.99
N GLY A 16 6.50 -4.18 -2.47
CA GLY A 16 5.26 -3.51 -2.11
C GLY A 16 4.32 -3.33 -3.30
N ARG A 17 4.87 -3.00 -4.48
CA ARG A 17 4.09 -2.92 -5.73
C ARG A 17 3.52 -4.28 -6.13
N ALA A 18 4.29 -5.35 -6.05
CA ALA A 18 3.79 -6.69 -6.35
C ALA A 18 2.67 -7.11 -5.37
N ALA A 19 2.87 -6.87 -4.06
CA ALA A 19 1.84 -7.12 -3.05
C ALA A 19 0.57 -6.29 -3.30
N LEU A 20 0.73 -5.01 -3.69
CA LEU A 20 -0.38 -4.13 -4.04
C LEU A 20 -1.12 -4.62 -5.29
N SER A 21 -0.41 -5.09 -6.33
CA SER A 21 -1.03 -5.68 -7.52
C SER A 21 -1.95 -6.84 -7.18
N HIS A 22 -1.50 -7.76 -6.33
CA HIS A 22 -2.34 -8.87 -5.90
C HIS A 22 -3.51 -8.39 -5.03
N ALA A 23 -3.27 -7.44 -4.12
CA ALA A 23 -4.31 -6.90 -3.25
C ALA A 23 -5.42 -6.20 -4.04
N ASN A 24 -5.06 -5.38 -5.03
CA ASN A 24 -6.01 -4.73 -5.93
C ASN A 24 -6.81 -5.77 -6.73
N TYR A 25 -6.13 -6.80 -7.22
CA TYR A 25 -6.80 -7.85 -7.96
C TYR A 25 -7.83 -8.60 -7.09
N HIS A 26 -7.44 -9.01 -5.88
CA HIS A 26 -8.38 -9.66 -4.96
C HIS A 26 -9.52 -8.73 -4.50
N ALA A 27 -9.24 -7.44 -4.31
CA ALA A 27 -10.23 -6.48 -3.81
C ALA A 27 -11.24 -6.01 -4.87
N CYS A 28 -10.87 -6.04 -6.15
CA CYS A 28 -11.69 -5.54 -7.26
C CYS A 28 -12.33 -6.65 -8.11
N PHE A 29 -11.80 -7.87 -8.06
CA PHE A 29 -12.28 -8.98 -8.87
C PHE A 29 -12.75 -10.13 -7.99
N TYR A 30 -13.64 -10.96 -8.52
CA TYR A 30 -14.16 -12.13 -7.84
C TYR A 30 -13.53 -13.41 -8.39
N SER A 31 -13.30 -14.40 -7.52
CA SER A 31 -12.85 -15.74 -7.90
C SER A 31 -13.85 -16.80 -7.49
N PHE A 32 -14.18 -17.69 -8.42
CA PHE A 32 -15.02 -18.86 -8.16
C PHE A 32 -14.27 -20.02 -7.49
N GLU A 33 -12.93 -19.96 -7.46
CA GLU A 33 -12.06 -21.04 -6.97
C GLU A 33 -11.31 -20.68 -5.68
N GLY A 34 -11.22 -19.38 -5.35
CA GLY A 34 -10.46 -18.89 -4.21
C GLY A 34 -11.31 -18.81 -2.94
N GLU A 35 -11.23 -19.82 -2.07
CA GLU A 35 -11.98 -19.84 -0.80
C GLU A 35 -11.61 -18.67 0.13
N MET A 36 -10.34 -18.26 0.16
CA MET A 36 -9.80 -17.22 1.07
C MET A 36 -9.57 -15.89 0.35
N TRP A 37 -10.33 -15.59 -0.71
CA TRP A 37 -10.06 -14.48 -1.62
C TRP A 37 -10.12 -13.12 -0.93
N ASP A 38 -11.17 -12.90 -0.14
CA ASP A 38 -11.41 -11.65 0.56
C ASP A 38 -10.39 -11.45 1.70
N GLU A 39 -10.06 -12.52 2.42
CA GLU A 39 -9.03 -12.53 3.46
C GLU A 39 -7.66 -12.20 2.86
N MET A 40 -7.33 -12.81 1.73
CA MET A 40 -6.08 -12.55 1.02
C MET A 40 -6.00 -11.11 0.52
N SER A 41 -7.12 -10.50 0.12
CA SER A 41 -7.16 -9.07 -0.23
C SER A 41 -6.68 -8.21 0.95
N VAL A 42 -7.17 -8.48 2.17
CA VAL A 42 -6.77 -7.74 3.37
C VAL A 42 -5.32 -7.99 3.73
N LEU A 43 -4.90 -9.25 3.78
CA LEU A 43 -3.55 -9.62 4.18
C LEU A 43 -2.51 -8.98 3.25
N GLN A 44 -2.77 -8.99 1.94
CA GLN A 44 -1.86 -8.42 0.95
C GLN A 44 -1.88 -6.90 0.95
N ALA A 45 -3.03 -6.25 1.11
CA ALA A 45 -3.10 -4.79 1.19
C ALA A 45 -2.36 -4.27 2.43
N ALA A 46 -2.57 -4.89 3.59
CA ALA A 46 -1.85 -4.55 4.82
C ALA A 46 -0.33 -4.80 4.66
N HIS A 47 0.05 -5.91 4.02
CA HIS A 47 1.45 -6.20 3.74
C HIS A 47 2.10 -5.17 2.81
N ALA A 48 1.40 -4.76 1.75
CA ALA A 48 1.86 -3.71 0.83
C ALA A 48 2.06 -2.39 1.58
N ALA A 49 1.09 -1.95 2.39
CA ALA A 49 1.19 -0.74 3.19
C ALA A 49 2.41 -0.78 4.15
N GLU A 50 2.59 -1.89 4.87
CA GLU A 50 3.73 -2.08 5.77
C GLU A 50 5.07 -1.99 5.02
N ILE A 51 5.17 -2.64 3.86
CA ILE A 51 6.39 -2.61 3.04
C ILE A 51 6.66 -1.19 2.54
N PHE A 52 5.66 -0.48 2.02
CA PHE A 52 5.85 0.89 1.54
C PHE A 52 6.29 1.82 2.66
N ILE A 53 5.66 1.78 3.82
CA ILE A 53 6.04 2.65 4.95
C ILE A 53 7.49 2.35 5.38
N LYS A 54 7.86 1.07 5.48
CA LYS A 54 9.24 0.66 5.77
C LYS A 54 10.21 1.10 4.66
N ALA A 55 9.82 1.02 3.39
CA ALA A 55 10.65 1.49 2.28
C ALA A 55 10.93 2.98 2.40
N ARG A 56 9.91 3.80 2.70
CA ARG A 56 10.08 5.24 2.84
C ARG A 56 10.99 5.59 4.02
N ILE A 57 10.86 4.90 5.14
CA ILE A 57 11.78 5.05 6.30
C ILE A 57 13.20 4.62 5.93
N ALA A 58 13.36 3.46 5.28
CA ALA A 58 14.66 2.92 4.88
C ALA A 58 15.37 3.79 3.83
N GLN A 59 14.62 4.57 3.06
CA GLN A 59 15.14 5.54 2.11
C GLN A 59 15.86 6.71 2.82
N GLU A 60 15.45 7.09 4.04
CA GLU A 60 16.23 8.01 4.87
C GLU A 60 17.49 7.32 5.41
N HIS A 61 17.29 6.15 6.04
CA HIS A 61 18.39 5.32 6.50
C HIS A 61 17.91 3.88 6.77
N PRO A 62 18.54 2.84 6.17
CA PRO A 62 18.06 1.45 6.24
C PRO A 62 17.94 0.88 7.66
N LEU A 63 18.74 1.37 8.61
CA LEU A 63 18.66 0.89 9.99
C LEU A 63 17.43 1.38 10.77
N LEU A 64 16.72 2.41 10.29
CA LEU A 64 15.62 3.03 11.02
C LEU A 64 14.34 2.18 11.05
N ILE A 65 14.26 1.13 10.22
CA ILE A 65 13.12 0.20 10.24
C ILE A 65 13.22 -0.85 11.35
N PHE A 66 14.38 -0.93 12.03
CA PHE A 66 14.63 -1.93 13.07
C PHE A 66 14.34 -1.40 14.47
N GLU A 67 13.51 -2.14 15.20
CA GLU A 67 13.26 -1.96 16.63
C GLU A 67 14.47 -2.42 17.46
N LYS A 68 15.11 -3.52 17.03
CA LYS A 68 16.29 -4.08 17.68
C LYS A 68 17.38 -4.30 16.63
N ILE A 69 18.53 -3.66 16.86
CA ILE A 69 19.74 -3.81 16.05
C ILE A 69 20.72 -4.69 16.86
N PRO A 70 21.47 -5.60 16.20
CA PRO A 70 22.49 -6.40 16.87
C PRO A 70 23.51 -5.48 17.56
N ARG A 71 23.88 -5.77 18.80
CA ARG A 71 24.90 -5.00 19.52
C ARG A 71 26.26 -5.27 18.88
N SER A 72 27.01 -4.22 18.57
CA SER A 72 28.41 -4.34 18.19
C SER A 72 29.20 -4.84 19.40
N ASN A 73 29.92 -5.96 19.24
CA ASN A 73 31.00 -6.29 20.15
C ASN A 73 32.15 -5.33 19.82
N GLN A 74 32.30 -4.25 20.61
CA GLN A 74 33.36 -3.24 20.44
C GLN A 74 34.80 -3.81 20.48
N ALA A 75 34.96 -5.11 20.74
CA ALA A 75 36.22 -5.83 20.74
C ALA A 75 36.67 -6.28 19.33
N GLU A 76 35.78 -6.34 18.34
CA GLU A 76 36.10 -6.63 16.94
C GLU A 76 35.89 -5.36 16.10
N VAL A 77 36.85 -5.03 15.24
CA VAL A 77 36.89 -3.81 14.40
C VAL A 77 35.80 -3.82 13.30
N ASP A 78 34.96 -4.84 13.25
CA ASP A 78 34.02 -5.05 12.16
C ASP A 78 32.77 -4.15 12.26
N ILE A 79 32.49 -3.48 11.15
CA ILE A 79 31.29 -2.69 10.93
C ILE A 79 30.10 -3.66 10.85
N LEU A 80 28.96 -3.28 11.44
CA LEU A 80 27.71 -4.05 11.39
C LEU A 80 27.41 -4.53 9.96
N SER A 81 27.38 -5.86 9.76
CA SER A 81 27.16 -6.44 8.44
C SER A 81 25.67 -6.69 8.18
N PHE A 82 25.29 -6.73 6.90
CA PHE A 82 23.94 -7.16 6.49
C PHE A 82 23.57 -8.54 7.03
N LYS A 83 24.55 -9.45 7.12
CA LYS A 83 24.37 -10.81 7.65
C LYS A 83 23.96 -10.81 9.14
N ASP A 84 24.45 -9.85 9.92
CA ASP A 84 24.10 -9.71 11.33
C ASP A 84 22.67 -9.20 11.50
N LEU A 85 22.26 -8.27 10.64
CA LEU A 85 20.89 -7.76 10.58
C LEU A 85 19.90 -8.89 10.24
N VAL A 86 20.18 -9.69 9.20
CA VAL A 86 19.31 -10.82 8.81
C VAL A 86 19.13 -11.82 9.95
N LYS A 87 20.17 -12.09 10.74
CA LYS A 87 20.11 -13.11 11.79
C LYS A 87 19.32 -12.70 13.02
N SER A 88 19.31 -11.42 13.38
CA SER A 88 18.90 -11.01 14.72
C SER A 88 18.19 -9.66 14.82
N ALA A 89 18.07 -8.93 13.72
CA ALA A 89 17.34 -7.68 13.76
C ALA A 89 15.83 -7.91 13.70
N LYS A 90 15.08 -7.13 14.49
CA LYS A 90 13.61 -7.15 14.50
C LYS A 90 13.12 -5.82 13.94
N THR A 91 12.23 -5.86 12.97
CA THR A 91 11.61 -4.65 12.42
C THR A 91 10.42 -4.20 13.27
N PHE A 92 10.08 -2.91 13.19
CA PHE A 92 8.88 -2.37 13.83
C PHE A 92 7.61 -3.09 13.36
N SER A 93 6.65 -3.21 14.28
CA SER A 93 5.34 -3.82 14.00
C SER A 93 4.45 -2.86 13.22
N TYR A 94 3.46 -3.39 12.51
CA TYR A 94 2.52 -2.64 11.68
C TYR A 94 1.96 -1.38 12.37
N LEU A 95 1.50 -1.50 13.62
CA LEU A 95 0.87 -0.40 14.36
C LEU A 95 1.86 0.69 14.79
N ASP A 96 3.15 0.38 14.89
CA ASP A 96 4.19 1.34 15.27
C ASP A 96 4.70 2.16 14.08
N LEU A 97 4.41 1.72 12.84
CA LEU A 97 4.99 2.30 11.64
C LEU A 97 4.58 3.76 11.36
N PRO A 98 3.33 4.21 11.58
CA PRO A 98 2.96 5.60 11.33
C PRO A 98 3.79 6.59 12.17
N GLU A 99 4.03 6.28 13.44
CA GLU A 99 4.85 7.11 14.33
C GLU A 99 6.32 7.13 13.88
N ARG A 100 6.85 5.98 13.45
CA ARG A 100 8.22 5.90 12.93
C ARG A 100 8.38 6.63 11.60
N LEU A 101 7.39 6.55 10.72
CA LEU A 101 7.37 7.31 9.47
C LEU A 101 7.45 8.81 9.75
N TRP A 102 6.61 9.31 10.66
CA TRP A 102 6.62 10.72 11.03
C TRP A 102 7.96 11.13 11.65
N ALA A 103 8.47 10.37 12.61
CA ALA A 103 9.73 10.70 13.29
C ALA A 103 10.94 10.69 12.33
N ALA A 104 10.97 9.79 11.35
CA ALA A 104 12.10 9.66 10.42
C ALA A 104 12.00 10.63 9.24
N THR A 105 10.80 10.97 8.77
CA THR A 105 10.60 11.64 7.47
C THR A 105 9.78 12.93 7.55
N GLY A 106 9.11 13.19 8.68
CA GLY A 106 8.12 14.25 8.83
C GLY A 106 6.76 13.98 8.15
N ILE A 107 6.62 12.89 7.39
CA ILE A 107 5.38 12.55 6.68
C ILE A 107 4.37 11.96 7.67
N LYS A 108 3.13 12.44 7.61
CA LYS A 108 1.99 11.84 8.30
C LYS A 108 1.27 10.90 7.33
N LEU A 109 0.95 9.69 7.80
CA LEU A 109 0.22 8.73 6.99
C LEU A 109 -1.21 9.24 6.70
N PRO A 110 -1.69 9.19 5.44
CA PRO A 110 -3.09 9.48 5.11
C PRO A 110 -4.05 8.54 5.85
N ASN A 111 -5.22 9.07 6.24
CA ASN A 111 -6.30 8.34 6.92
C ASN A 111 -5.80 7.34 8.00
N HIS A 112 -5.10 7.87 9.02
CA HIS A 112 -4.48 7.06 10.08
C HIS A 112 -5.50 6.19 10.85
N GLU A 113 -6.73 6.66 11.06
CA GLU A 113 -7.75 5.85 11.72
C GLU A 113 -8.12 4.61 10.89
N LEU A 114 -8.26 4.75 9.57
CA LEU A 114 -8.47 3.62 8.67
C LEU A 114 -7.28 2.67 8.66
N TYR A 115 -6.05 3.18 8.66
CA TYR A 115 -4.86 2.32 8.78
C TYR A 115 -4.87 1.46 10.04
N LYS A 116 -5.29 2.05 11.16
CA LYS A 116 -5.38 1.36 12.46
C LYS A 116 -6.48 0.31 12.48
N SER A 117 -7.69 0.65 12.03
CA SER A 117 -8.81 -0.32 11.96
C SER A 117 -8.50 -1.46 10.99
N PHE A 118 -7.88 -1.17 9.84
CA PHE A 118 -7.44 -2.18 8.88
C PHE A 118 -6.38 -3.11 9.46
N GLY A 119 -5.45 -2.58 10.26
CA GLY A 119 -4.47 -3.39 11.00
C GLY A 119 -5.12 -4.34 12.01
N GLN A 120 -6.22 -3.93 12.64
CA GLN A 120 -7.01 -4.81 13.51
C GLN A 120 -7.70 -5.92 12.71
N LEU A 121 -8.34 -5.59 11.59
CA LEU A 121 -8.96 -6.55 10.69
C LEU A 121 -7.95 -7.61 10.21
N ARG A 122 -6.78 -7.17 9.72
CA ARG A 122 -5.67 -8.06 9.33
C ARG A 122 -5.25 -9.00 10.46
N ASN A 123 -5.17 -8.50 11.70
CA ASN A 123 -4.78 -9.33 12.84
C ASN A 123 -5.86 -10.35 13.20
N THR A 124 -7.13 -9.97 13.12
CA THR A 124 -8.27 -10.87 13.33
C THR A 124 -8.23 -12.03 12.33
N ILE A 125 -8.09 -11.72 11.04
CA ILE A 125 -8.01 -12.71 9.97
C ILE A 125 -6.79 -13.62 10.15
N GLN A 126 -5.60 -13.05 10.35
CA GLN A 126 -4.36 -13.82 10.37
C GLN A 126 -4.22 -14.75 11.58
N HIS A 127 -4.73 -14.34 12.75
CA HIS A 127 -4.51 -15.07 13.99
C HIS A 127 -5.73 -15.84 14.48
N PHE A 128 -6.91 -15.56 13.92
CA PHE A 128 -8.17 -16.16 14.35
C PHE A 128 -8.96 -16.66 13.14
N THR A 129 -9.86 -15.82 12.61
CA THR A 129 -10.82 -16.16 11.56
C THR A 129 -11.28 -14.90 10.83
N ALA A 130 -11.89 -15.06 9.65
CA ALA A 130 -12.66 -13.99 9.03
C ALA A 130 -13.79 -13.51 9.97
N PRO A 131 -14.02 -12.20 10.09
CA PRO A 131 -15.12 -11.67 10.89
C PRO A 131 -16.46 -11.88 10.18
N ASP A 132 -17.54 -11.99 10.96
CA ASP A 132 -18.91 -12.05 10.42
C ASP A 132 -19.29 -10.73 9.71
N GLU A 133 -18.77 -9.61 10.21
CA GLU A 133 -18.95 -8.28 9.63
C GLU A 133 -17.59 -7.65 9.30
N TRP A 134 -17.45 -7.17 8.06
CA TRP A 134 -16.22 -6.54 7.59
C TRP A 134 -16.25 -5.05 7.95
N PRO A 135 -15.38 -4.58 8.86
CA PRO A 135 -15.43 -3.22 9.37
C PRO A 135 -14.99 -2.17 8.34
N CYS A 136 -14.34 -2.60 7.26
CA CYS A 136 -13.85 -1.76 6.17
C CYS A 136 -13.61 -2.59 4.91
N ASP A 137 -13.80 -1.97 3.75
CA ASP A 137 -13.46 -2.55 2.44
C ASP A 137 -11.97 -2.37 2.12
N THR A 138 -11.35 -3.42 1.57
CA THR A 138 -9.96 -3.40 1.11
C THR A 138 -9.73 -2.33 0.04
N LYS A 139 -10.69 -2.10 -0.87
CA LYS A 139 -10.55 -1.03 -1.89
C LYS A 139 -10.43 0.33 -1.23
N THR A 140 -11.30 0.64 -0.26
CA THR A 140 -11.21 1.90 0.50
C THR A 140 -9.85 2.05 1.17
N PHE A 141 -9.31 1.00 1.79
CA PHE A 141 -7.96 1.06 2.37
C PHE A 141 -6.87 1.32 1.34
N ILE A 142 -6.92 0.63 0.19
CA ILE A 142 -5.96 0.86 -0.90
C ILE A 142 -6.01 2.31 -1.37
N TYR A 143 -7.18 2.85 -1.67
CA TYR A 143 -7.28 4.15 -2.34
C TYR A 143 -7.32 5.36 -1.39
N GLU A 144 -7.60 5.17 -0.10
CA GLU A 144 -7.56 6.25 0.90
C GLU A 144 -6.29 6.29 1.75
N VAL A 145 -5.55 5.18 1.84
CA VAL A 145 -4.30 5.10 2.61
C VAL A 145 -3.10 4.89 1.71
N ILE A 146 -3.08 3.79 0.94
CA ILE A 146 -1.90 3.40 0.17
C ILE A 146 -1.68 4.35 -1.01
N ASP A 147 -2.70 4.56 -1.84
CA ASP A 147 -2.64 5.38 -3.05
C ASP A 147 -2.11 6.80 -2.80
N PRO A 148 -2.70 7.62 -1.90
CA PRO A 148 -2.16 8.95 -1.61
C PRO A 148 -0.75 8.90 -0.99
N PHE A 149 -0.43 7.86 -0.20
CA PHE A 149 0.88 7.75 0.41
C PHE A 149 1.97 7.45 -0.63
N ILE A 150 1.77 6.46 -1.50
CA ILE A 150 2.74 6.09 -2.54
C ILE A 150 2.88 7.19 -3.60
N ASN A 151 1.79 7.92 -3.87
CA ASN A 151 1.81 9.06 -4.77
C ASN A 151 2.64 10.21 -4.19
N GLN A 152 2.39 10.58 -2.93
CA GLN A 152 3.18 11.61 -2.25
C GLN A 152 4.68 11.25 -2.17
N CYS A 153 5.00 9.97 -1.95
CA CYS A 153 6.40 9.55 -1.75
C CYS A 153 7.17 9.38 -3.07
N TRP A 154 6.54 8.83 -4.10
CA TRP A 154 7.23 8.37 -5.31
C TRP A 154 6.50 8.68 -6.63
N GLY A 155 5.38 9.39 -6.60
CA GLY A 155 4.56 9.66 -7.79
C GLY A 155 3.95 8.39 -8.39
N LEU A 156 3.76 7.34 -7.58
CA LEU A 156 3.10 6.10 -8.00
C LEU A 156 1.58 6.25 -7.84
N TYR A 157 0.84 5.41 -8.56
CA TYR A 157 -0.63 5.38 -8.50
C TYR A 157 -1.07 3.93 -8.28
N ALA A 158 -1.96 3.71 -7.31
CA ALA A 158 -2.43 2.36 -6.99
C ALA A 158 -3.19 1.73 -8.16
N ILE A 159 -3.88 2.54 -8.96
CA ILE A 159 -4.62 2.09 -10.16
C ILE A 159 -3.71 1.46 -11.23
N ASP A 160 -2.40 1.74 -11.21
CA ASP A 160 -1.44 1.15 -12.16
C ASP A 160 -0.85 -0.19 -11.68
N HIS A 161 -1.35 -0.72 -10.56
CA HIS A 161 -0.83 -1.92 -9.90
C HIS A 161 -1.97 -2.91 -9.69
N HIS A 162 -2.22 -3.77 -10.67
CA HIS A 162 -3.16 -4.88 -10.65
C HIS A 162 -2.73 -5.93 -11.69
N GLU A 163 -3.34 -7.11 -11.69
CA GLU A 163 -2.99 -8.23 -12.59
C GLU A 163 -4.00 -8.46 -13.72
N ASP A 164 -4.97 -7.54 -13.87
CA ASP A 164 -5.95 -7.63 -14.95
C ASP A 164 -5.29 -7.52 -16.33
N THR A 165 -5.79 -8.35 -17.25
CA THR A 165 -5.43 -8.37 -18.66
C THR A 165 -6.10 -7.25 -19.44
N ASP A 166 -7.30 -6.81 -19.02
CA ASP A 166 -7.90 -5.57 -19.50
C ASP A 166 -7.54 -4.42 -18.55
N ARG A 167 -6.46 -3.73 -18.89
CA ARG A 167 -5.67 -2.94 -17.94
C ARG A 167 -6.49 -1.99 -17.07
N TYR A 168 -7.36 -1.17 -17.65
CA TYR A 168 -8.11 -0.18 -16.86
C TYR A 168 -9.62 -0.40 -16.85
N ASN A 169 -10.21 -0.99 -17.89
CA ASN A 169 -11.67 -1.00 -18.04
C ASN A 169 -12.36 -1.62 -16.82
N ASN A 170 -12.01 -2.86 -16.45
CA ASN A 170 -12.73 -3.54 -15.38
C ASN A 170 -12.46 -2.94 -14.01
N ILE A 171 -11.20 -2.62 -13.69
CA ILE A 171 -10.86 -2.06 -12.37
C ILE A 171 -11.47 -0.66 -12.19
N VAL A 172 -11.45 0.18 -13.23
CA VAL A 172 -12.07 1.51 -13.18
C VAL A 172 -13.59 1.37 -13.05
N ASP A 173 -14.22 0.46 -13.80
CA ASP A 173 -15.66 0.20 -13.69
C ASP A 173 -16.06 -0.26 -12.28
N VAL A 174 -15.26 -1.14 -11.66
CA VAL A 174 -15.49 -1.59 -10.28
C VAL A 174 -15.36 -0.44 -9.28
N LEU A 175 -14.35 0.42 -9.44
CA LEU A 175 -14.15 1.55 -8.52
C LEU A 175 -15.22 2.62 -8.68
N ILE A 176 -15.66 2.88 -9.91
CA ILE A 176 -16.73 3.84 -10.20
C ILE A 176 -18.09 3.33 -9.73
N SER A 177 -18.40 2.05 -10.00
CA SER A 177 -19.67 1.45 -9.56
C SER A 177 -19.80 1.33 -8.05
N SER A 178 -18.68 1.19 -7.34
CA SER A 178 -18.61 1.23 -5.87
C SER A 178 -18.42 2.63 -5.30
N GLU A 179 -18.35 3.67 -6.14
CA GLU A 179 -18.04 5.05 -5.77
C GLU A 179 -16.79 5.20 -4.89
N THR A 180 -15.77 4.35 -5.11
CA THR A 180 -14.48 4.42 -4.43
C THR A 180 -13.61 5.49 -5.11
N PRO A 181 -13.23 6.60 -4.44
CA PRO A 181 -12.39 7.61 -5.08
C PRO A 181 -10.94 7.14 -5.17
N PHE A 182 -10.31 7.28 -6.34
CA PHE A 182 -8.91 6.87 -6.58
C PHE A 182 -8.12 7.97 -7.27
N LEU A 183 -6.80 8.00 -7.15
CA LEU A 183 -5.96 8.89 -7.97
C LEU A 183 -5.86 8.34 -9.39
N VAL A 184 -6.00 9.23 -10.37
CA VAL A 184 -5.99 8.87 -11.79
C VAL A 184 -4.57 9.05 -12.32
N SER A 185 -3.92 7.97 -12.76
CA SER A 185 -2.60 8.11 -13.39
C SER A 185 -2.71 8.74 -14.78
N PRO A 186 -1.65 9.38 -15.31
CA PRO A 186 -1.65 9.90 -16.68
C PRO A 186 -1.97 8.81 -17.72
N THR A 187 -1.52 7.58 -17.49
CA THR A 187 -1.81 6.44 -18.37
C THR A 187 -3.29 6.07 -18.32
N CYS A 188 -3.86 5.95 -17.13
CA CYS A 188 -5.29 5.71 -16.94
C CYS A 188 -6.14 6.81 -17.59
N ALA A 189 -5.78 8.09 -17.38
CA ALA A 189 -6.49 9.22 -17.97
C ALA A 189 -6.48 9.18 -19.50
N SER A 190 -5.34 8.81 -20.10
CA SER A 190 -5.19 8.70 -21.55
C SER A 190 -5.98 7.55 -22.14
N GLU A 191 -6.00 6.38 -21.50
CA GLU A 191 -6.66 5.18 -22.03
C GLU A 191 -8.19 5.24 -21.87
N MET A 192 -8.70 5.82 -20.79
CA MET A 192 -10.16 5.88 -20.53
C MET A 192 -10.92 6.93 -21.36
N GLY A 193 -10.24 7.83 -22.07
CA GLY A 193 -10.86 8.73 -23.06
C GLY A 193 -11.83 9.81 -22.54
N GLY A 194 -12.02 9.93 -21.21
CA GLY A 194 -12.88 10.94 -20.58
C GLY A 194 -13.75 10.35 -19.45
N CYS A 195 -14.12 11.16 -18.45
CA CYS A 195 -14.81 10.66 -17.25
C CYS A 195 -16.34 10.83 -17.26
N GLU A 196 -16.90 11.70 -18.11
CA GLU A 196 -18.32 12.08 -18.04
C GLU A 196 -19.28 10.89 -18.30
N GLN A 197 -18.97 10.05 -19.28
CA GLN A 197 -19.78 8.86 -19.59
C GLN A 197 -19.64 7.80 -18.48
N LEU A 198 -18.41 7.56 -18.03
CA LEU A 198 -18.10 6.59 -16.97
C LEU A 198 -18.84 6.93 -15.67
N LEU A 199 -18.87 8.21 -15.30
CA LEU A 199 -19.43 8.66 -14.04
C LEU A 199 -20.96 8.86 -14.08
N SER A 200 -21.63 8.67 -15.22
CA SER A 200 -23.03 9.07 -15.44
C SER A 200 -24.01 8.50 -14.39
N GLY A 201 -23.78 7.28 -13.91
CA GLY A 201 -24.59 6.59 -12.90
C GLY A 201 -24.28 6.91 -11.44
N CYS A 202 -23.23 7.66 -11.14
CA CYS A 202 -22.78 7.91 -9.77
C CYS A 202 -23.49 9.12 -9.12
N SER A 203 -23.33 9.24 -7.80
CA SER A 203 -23.73 10.39 -7.01
C SER A 203 -23.03 11.67 -7.45
N ASP A 204 -23.68 12.81 -7.24
CA ASP A 204 -23.14 14.12 -7.64
C ASP A 204 -21.83 14.45 -6.89
N ASN A 205 -21.72 14.02 -5.63
CA ASN A 205 -20.51 14.19 -4.84
C ASN A 205 -19.33 13.39 -5.43
N TYR A 206 -19.56 12.11 -5.77
CA TYR A 206 -18.53 11.29 -6.38
C TYR A 206 -18.10 11.83 -7.75
N LYS A 207 -19.08 12.25 -8.57
CA LYS A 207 -18.83 12.91 -9.87
C LYS A 207 -17.90 14.12 -9.73
N ALA A 208 -18.18 15.01 -8.77
CA ALA A 208 -17.37 16.20 -8.55
C ALA A 208 -15.93 15.85 -8.15
N ILE A 209 -15.74 14.89 -7.25
CA ILE A 209 -14.41 14.42 -6.81
C ILE A 209 -13.63 13.84 -7.99
N MET A 210 -14.24 12.92 -8.75
CA MET A 210 -13.54 12.24 -9.83
C MET A 210 -13.29 13.16 -11.02
N ALA A 211 -14.21 14.06 -11.36
CA ALA A 211 -14.00 15.04 -12.43
C ALA A 211 -12.77 15.92 -12.17
N ASP A 212 -12.58 16.38 -10.93
CA ASP A 212 -11.37 17.11 -10.52
C ASP A 212 -10.12 16.24 -10.71
N LYS A 213 -10.12 14.99 -10.24
CA LYS A 213 -8.96 14.08 -10.38
C LYS A 213 -8.62 13.76 -11.84
N PHE A 214 -9.60 13.50 -12.69
CA PHE A 214 -9.40 13.28 -14.13
C PHE A 214 -8.91 14.52 -14.90
N SER A 215 -9.05 15.72 -14.31
CA SER A 215 -8.63 16.98 -14.94
C SER A 215 -7.22 17.43 -14.56
N ARG A 216 -6.68 16.96 -13.43
CA ARG A 216 -5.37 17.40 -12.88
C ARG A 216 -4.16 16.83 -13.61
N ASP A 217 -4.32 15.71 -14.31
CA ASP A 217 -3.22 14.97 -14.96
C ASP A 217 -3.29 15.03 -16.50
N ARG A 218 -3.96 16.05 -17.07
CA ARG A 218 -3.95 16.36 -18.51
C ARG A 218 -2.94 17.45 -18.88
#